data_AF-A0A3N7FQY9-F1
#
_entry.id   AF-A0A3N7FQY9-F1
#
_cell.length_a   1.000
_cell.length_b   1.000
_cell.length_c   1.000
_cell.angle_alpha   90.00
_cell.angle_beta   90.00
_cell.angle_gamma   90.00
#
_symmetry.space_group_name_H-M   'P 1'
#
loop_
_entity.id
_entity.type
_entity.pdbx_description
1 polymer ?
#
loop_
_entity_poly.entity_id
_entity_poly.type
_entity_poly.pdbx_seq_one_letter_code
_entity_poly.pdbx_strand_id
1 'polypeptide(L)'
;MAREEKSGNGCGGSSSSTILQFVPFNSLADEGFWHRLSSLKLNKYGIDDSLIPITGFYAPCSHSQVSNHLTLLAESLPTDENDHSSMPAISRGNRNRCPVPGALYNSNTLEAFHSLDKRIC
;
A
#
# COMPACT_ATOMS: atom_id res chain seq x y z
N MET A 1 -53.76 11.83 -33.88
CA MET A 1 -54.10 10.90 -32.79
C MET A 1 -53.21 11.27 -31.61
N ALA A 2 -53.73 12.11 -30.74
CA ALA A 2 -53.08 12.56 -29.52
C ALA A 2 -53.21 11.49 -28.43
N ARG A 3 -52.19 11.32 -27.59
CA ARG A 3 -52.34 10.81 -26.23
C ARG A 3 -51.39 11.61 -25.32
N GLU A 4 -52.02 12.37 -24.44
CA GLU A 4 -51.46 13.18 -23.38
C GLU A 4 -51.68 12.44 -22.03
N GLU A 5 -50.65 12.53 -21.19
CA GLU A 5 -50.56 12.50 -19.72
C GLU A 5 -51.36 11.48 -18.88
N LYS A 6 -50.65 10.84 -17.92
CA LYS A 6 -51.10 10.96 -16.53
C LYS A 6 -49.95 10.90 -15.51
N SER A 7 -49.72 12.07 -14.94
CA SER A 7 -49.08 12.35 -13.65
C SER A 7 -49.43 11.31 -12.57
N GLY A 8 -48.37 10.74 -11.99
CA GLY A 8 -48.39 9.83 -10.84
C GLY A 8 -47.51 10.38 -9.73
N ASN A 9 -48.19 11.11 -8.84
CA ASN A 9 -47.81 11.70 -7.57
C ASN A 9 -46.74 10.94 -6.73
N GLY A 10 -45.76 11.70 -6.21
CA GLY A 10 -45.23 11.54 -4.86
C GLY A 10 -44.14 10.50 -4.61
N CYS A 11 -42.93 10.99 -4.35
CA CYS A 11 -42.20 10.69 -3.11
C CYS A 11 -41.04 11.69 -2.98
N GLY A 12 -41.14 12.56 -1.97
CA GLY A 12 -40.00 13.35 -1.50
C GLY A 12 -38.92 12.41 -0.98
N GLY A 13 -37.96 12.06 -1.83
CA GLY A 13 -36.70 11.51 -1.39
C GLY A 13 -35.87 12.68 -0.90
N SER A 14 -35.81 12.87 0.42
CA SER A 14 -34.77 13.68 1.04
C SER A 14 -33.45 13.39 0.31
N SER A 15 -32.83 14.40 -0.30
CA SER A 15 -31.45 14.30 -0.75
C SER A 15 -30.57 14.19 0.49
N SER A 16 -30.66 13.05 1.18
CA SER A 16 -29.76 12.68 2.24
C SER A 16 -28.43 12.48 1.56
N SER A 17 -27.61 13.53 1.60
CA SER A 17 -26.21 13.47 1.17
C SER A 17 -25.52 12.42 2.04
N THR A 18 -25.52 11.17 1.58
CA THR A 18 -24.87 10.07 2.27
C THR A 18 -23.37 10.31 2.22
N ILE A 19 -22.74 10.31 3.39
CA ILE A 19 -21.29 10.49 3.52
C ILE A 19 -20.61 9.26 2.91
N LEU A 20 -19.67 9.49 1.98
CA LEU A 20 -18.87 8.43 1.39
C LEU A 20 -17.99 7.77 2.45
N GLN A 21 -18.13 6.45 2.61
CA GLN A 21 -17.31 5.65 3.52
C GLN A 21 -16.27 4.87 2.74
N PHE A 22 -15.05 4.82 3.27
CA PHE A 22 -13.93 4.10 2.66
C PHE A 22 -13.64 2.83 3.46
N VAL A 23 -13.27 1.76 2.75
CA VAL A 23 -12.82 0.51 3.37
C VAL A 23 -11.33 0.63 3.72
N PRO A 24 -10.88 0.14 4.89
CA PRO A 24 -9.48 0.14 5.25
C PRO A 24 -8.61 -0.62 4.25
N PHE A 25 -7.43 -0.09 3.97
CA PHE A 25 -6.45 -0.73 3.10
C PHE A 25 -5.59 -1.70 3.93
N ASN A 26 -5.49 -2.95 3.49
CA ASN A 26 -4.81 -4.01 4.24
C ASN A 26 -3.42 -4.29 3.66
N SER A 27 -2.43 -4.48 4.53
CA SER A 27 -1.05 -4.85 4.17
C SER A 27 -0.77 -6.34 4.38
N LEU A 28 0.09 -6.90 3.54
CA LEU A 28 0.60 -8.27 3.64
C LEU A 28 2.13 -8.23 3.46
N ALA A 29 2.87 -8.76 4.43
CA ALA A 29 4.32 -8.91 4.29
C ALA A 29 4.64 -10.39 4.02
N ASP A 30 5.26 -10.66 2.89
CA ASP A 30 5.71 -12.00 2.52
C ASP A 30 6.88 -12.47 3.38
N GLU A 31 7.07 -13.79 3.48
CA GLU A 31 8.18 -14.36 4.25
C GLU A 31 9.54 -13.88 3.71
N GLY A 32 9.70 -13.82 2.39
CA GLY A 32 10.93 -13.39 1.74
C GLY A 32 11.32 -11.95 2.07
N PHE A 33 10.35 -11.10 2.38
CA PHE A 33 10.60 -9.73 2.84
C PHE A 33 11.35 -9.72 4.17
N TRP A 34 10.91 -10.51 5.16
CA TRP A 34 11.54 -10.57 6.48
C TRP A 34 12.95 -11.17 6.43
N HIS A 35 13.15 -12.20 5.62
CA HIS A 35 14.48 -12.82 5.41
C HIS A 35 15.46 -11.81 4.80
N ARG A 36 15.03 -11.07 3.77
CA ARG A 36 15.85 -10.02 3.17
C ARG A 36 16.11 -8.87 4.11
N LEU A 37 15.11 -8.39 4.83
CA LEU A 37 15.26 -7.29 5.80
C LEU A 37 16.28 -7.66 6.88
N SER A 38 16.19 -8.89 7.41
CA SER A 38 17.13 -9.39 8.41
C SER A 38 18.56 -9.46 7.87
N SER A 39 18.71 -9.96 6.63
CA SER A 39 20.02 -10.02 5.96
C SER A 39 20.61 -8.62 5.75
N LEU A 40 19.81 -7.65 5.32
CA LEU A 40 20.25 -6.26 5.12
C LEU A 40 20.59 -5.57 6.44
N LYS A 41 19.78 -5.78 7.49
CA LYS A 41 20.03 -5.20 8.81
C LYS A 41 21.34 -5.70 9.40
N LEU A 42 21.65 -7.00 9.28
CA LEU A 42 22.88 -7.58 9.79
C LEU A 42 24.12 -7.25 8.96
N ASN A 43 24.01 -7.30 7.64
CA ASN A 43 25.19 -7.20 6.76
C ASN A 43 25.53 -5.76 6.33
N LYS A 44 24.55 -4.86 6.30
CA LYS A 44 24.72 -3.50 5.73
C LYS A 44 24.36 -2.38 6.70
N TYR A 45 23.15 -2.39 7.26
CA TYR A 45 22.67 -1.27 8.06
C TYR A 45 23.26 -1.27 9.48
N GLY A 46 23.48 -2.45 10.07
CA GLY A 46 23.99 -2.57 11.43
C GLY A 46 23.10 -1.83 12.44
N ILE A 47 23.63 -0.78 13.06
CA ILE A 47 22.94 0.07 14.04
C ILE A 47 22.21 1.27 13.40
N ASP A 48 22.30 1.44 12.08
CA ASP A 48 21.60 2.52 11.38
C ASP A 48 20.08 2.27 11.37
N ASP A 49 19.35 3.24 11.92
CA ASP A 49 17.88 3.27 12.01
C ASP A 49 17.29 4.32 11.06
N SER A 50 18.07 4.74 10.07
CA SER A 50 17.62 5.64 9.00
C SER A 50 16.47 5.03 8.18
N LEU A 51 15.66 5.90 7.58
CA LEU A 51 14.55 5.51 6.71
C LEU A 51 15.05 4.73 5.50
N ILE A 52 14.46 3.56 5.26
CA ILE A 52 14.77 2.72 4.11
C ILE A 52 13.69 2.94 3.05
N PRO A 53 14.01 3.44 1.85
CA PRO A 53 13.04 3.52 0.76
C PRO A 53 12.67 2.10 0.30
N ILE A 54 11.37 1.81 0.25
CA ILE A 54 10.84 0.52 -0.18
C ILE A 54 9.77 0.68 -1.25
N THR A 55 9.50 -0.38 -2.01
CA THR A 55 8.42 -0.41 -3.01
C THR A 55 7.42 -1.52 -2.67
N GLY A 56 6.20 -1.15 -2.29
CA GLY A 56 5.10 -2.10 -2.13
C GLY A 56 4.43 -2.44 -3.46
N PHE A 57 3.68 -3.53 -3.52
CA PHE A 57 2.94 -3.92 -4.71
C PHE A 57 1.47 -4.15 -4.37
N TYR A 58 0.56 -3.51 -5.11
CA TYR A 58 -0.87 -3.78 -5.01
C TYR A 58 -1.42 -4.22 -6.37
N ALA A 59 -2.60 -4.84 -6.41
CA ALA A 59 -3.32 -5.06 -7.66
C ALA A 59 -4.79 -4.68 -7.53
N PRO A 60 -5.48 -4.43 -8.67
CA PRO A 60 -6.94 -4.38 -8.68
C PRO A 60 -7.55 -5.65 -8.09
N CYS A 61 -8.70 -5.53 -7.42
CA CYS A 61 -9.43 -6.68 -6.88
C CYS A 61 -9.88 -7.59 -8.03
N SER A 62 -9.38 -8.81 -8.06
CA SER A 62 -9.73 -9.82 -9.07
C SER A 62 -10.94 -10.68 -8.65
N HIS A 63 -11.40 -10.55 -7.40
CA HIS A 63 -12.49 -11.33 -6.85
C HIS A 63 -13.46 -10.47 -6.03
N SER A 64 -14.75 -10.79 -6.08
CA SER A 64 -15.82 -9.99 -5.43
C SER A 64 -15.90 -10.19 -3.91
N GLN A 65 -15.37 -11.30 -3.38
CA GLN A 65 -15.43 -11.61 -1.94
C GLN A 65 -14.12 -11.31 -1.19
N VAL A 66 -13.02 -11.03 -1.89
CA VAL A 66 -11.70 -10.83 -1.29
C VAL A 66 -11.09 -9.54 -1.81
N SER A 67 -10.84 -8.59 -0.91
CA SER A 67 -10.11 -7.35 -1.23
C SER A 67 -8.64 -7.66 -1.49
N ASN A 68 -8.01 -6.92 -2.40
CA ASN A 68 -6.57 -7.01 -2.60
C ASN A 68 -5.80 -6.35 -1.44
N HIS A 69 -4.53 -6.72 -1.28
CA HIS A 69 -3.64 -6.24 -0.23
C HIS A 69 -2.45 -5.49 -0.83
N LEU A 70 -1.86 -4.60 -0.05
CA LEU A 70 -0.51 -4.09 -0.33
C LEU A 70 0.50 -5.15 0.11
N THR A 71 1.12 -5.82 -0.86
CA THR A 71 2.09 -6.88 -0.60
C THR A 71 3.51 -6.33 -0.61
N LEU A 72 4.25 -6.62 0.45
CA LEU A 72 5.70 -6.41 0.54
C LEU A 72 6.41 -7.72 0.26
N LEU A 73 7.38 -7.69 -0.65
CA LEU A 73 8.12 -8.86 -1.13
C LEU A 73 9.62 -8.66 -0.93
N ALA A 74 10.43 -9.68 -1.20
CA ALA A 74 11.88 -9.58 -1.12
C ALA A 74 12.44 -8.46 -2.02
N GLU A 75 11.86 -8.27 -3.22
CA GLU A 75 12.21 -7.19 -4.15
C GLU A 75 11.68 -5.79 -3.75
N SER A 76 10.91 -5.69 -2.66
CA SER A 76 10.48 -4.40 -2.13
C SER A 76 11.62 -3.61 -1.47
N LEU A 77 12.69 -4.30 -1.07
CA LEU A 77 13.87 -3.72 -0.44
C LEU A 77 14.93 -3.34 -1.48
N PRO A 78 15.79 -2.34 -1.20
CA PRO A 78 16.84 -1.94 -2.12
C PRO A 78 17.89 -3.06 -2.28
N THR A 79 18.32 -3.31 -3.51
CA THR A 79 19.43 -4.22 -3.82
C THR A 79 20.76 -3.49 -3.67
N ASP A 80 21.81 -4.19 -3.22
CA ASP A 80 23.15 -3.64 -2.93
C ASP A 80 23.93 -3.13 -4.15
N GLU A 81 23.43 -3.36 -5.35
CA GLU A 81 24.05 -2.88 -6.58
C GLU A 81 23.88 -1.35 -6.66
N ASN A 82 25.02 -0.67 -6.78
CA ASN A 82 25.21 0.76 -6.98
C ASN A 82 24.55 1.28 -8.27
N ASP A 83 23.23 1.17 -8.41
CA ASP A 83 22.47 1.75 -9.51
C ASP A 83 22.16 3.21 -9.19
N HIS A 84 23.21 4.03 -9.31
CA HIS A 84 23.11 5.46 -9.66
C HIS A 84 22.57 5.69 -11.09
N SER A 85 21.89 4.70 -11.68
CA SER A 85 21.19 4.82 -12.95
C SER A 85 19.69 4.99 -12.67
N SER A 86 19.23 6.23 -12.86
CA SER A 86 17.88 6.58 -13.33
C SER A 86 16.78 5.52 -13.14
N MET A 87 16.06 5.62 -12.01
CA MET A 87 14.91 4.81 -11.63
C MET A 87 15.22 3.31 -11.45
N PRO A 88 14.77 2.67 -10.35
CA PRO A 88 14.73 1.22 -10.35
C PRO A 88 13.90 0.87 -11.58
N ALA A 89 14.48 0.12 -12.52
CA ALA A 89 13.75 -0.42 -13.65
C ALA A 89 12.53 -1.08 -13.03
N ILE A 90 11.38 -0.40 -13.15
CA ILE A 90 10.07 -0.80 -12.68
C ILE A 90 10.05 -2.29 -12.94
N SER A 91 10.21 -3.10 -11.89
CA SER A 91 10.33 -4.54 -12.04
C SER A 91 8.99 -4.92 -12.64
N ARG A 92 9.00 -5.08 -13.98
CA ARG A 92 7.88 -4.73 -14.87
C ARG A 92 6.60 -5.02 -14.14
N GLY A 93 5.93 -3.97 -13.66
CA GLY A 93 4.72 -4.11 -12.87
C GLY A 93 3.87 -5.10 -13.64
N ASN A 94 3.76 -6.33 -13.12
CA ASN A 94 2.98 -7.34 -13.80
C ASN A 94 1.56 -6.76 -13.89
N ARG A 95 0.72 -7.21 -14.81
CA ARG A 95 -0.69 -6.76 -14.85
C ARG A 95 -1.37 -6.87 -13.47
N ASN A 96 -0.82 -7.72 -12.59
CA ASN A 96 -1.27 -7.96 -11.24
C ASN A 96 -0.39 -7.31 -10.14
N ARG A 97 0.54 -6.42 -10.45
CA ARG A 97 1.48 -5.82 -9.48
C ARG A 97 1.82 -4.37 -9.84
N CYS A 98 1.04 -3.44 -9.33
CA CYS A 98 1.29 -2.01 -9.40
C CYS A 98 2.27 -1.59 -8.29
N PRO A 99 3.45 -1.04 -8.63
CA PRO A 99 4.42 -0.58 -7.65
C PRO A 99 3.93 0.69 -6.94
N VAL A 100 4.13 0.77 -5.63
CA VAL A 100 3.79 1.90 -4.78
C VAL A 100 5.04 2.29 -3.98
N PRO A 101 5.57 3.51 -4.15
CA PRO A 101 6.71 3.96 -3.36
C PRO A 101 6.31 4.11 -1.89
N GLY A 102 7.19 3.71 -0.98
CA GLY A 102 7.00 3.82 0.45
C GLY A 102 8.34 3.93 1.19
N ALA A 103 8.25 4.01 2.52
CA ALA A 103 9.42 4.03 3.40
C ALA A 103 9.21 3.07 4.56
N LEU A 104 10.28 2.44 5.00
CA LEU A 104 10.33 1.54 6.14
C LEU A 104 11.18 2.19 7.24
N TYR A 105 10.56 2.37 8.41
CA TYR A 105 11.25 2.76 9.63
C TYR A 105 11.43 1.53 10.52
N ASN A 106 12.66 1.08 10.70
CA ASN A 106 12.99 -0.08 11.52
C ASN A 106 13.92 0.32 12.67
N SER A 107 13.37 0.36 13.87
CA SER A 107 14.12 0.67 15.10
C SER A 107 14.89 -0.55 15.62
N ASN A 108 16.07 -0.33 16.18
CA ASN A 108 16.88 -1.40 16.79
C ASN A 108 16.27 -1.95 18.09
N THR A 109 15.53 -1.14 18.84
CA THR A 109 14.95 -1.52 20.13
C THR A 109 13.45 -1.36 20.15
N LEU A 110 12.79 -2.14 21.01
CA LEU A 110 11.34 -2.11 21.18
C LEU A 110 10.90 -0.78 21.84
N GLU A 111 11.70 -0.23 22.73
CA GLU A 111 11.42 1.05 23.39
C GLU A 111 11.40 2.20 22.38
N ALA A 112 12.35 2.19 21.44
CA ALA A 112 12.39 3.16 20.35
C ALA A 112 11.14 3.06 19.46
N PHE A 113 10.71 1.83 19.12
CA PHE A 113 9.45 1.59 18.39
C PHE A 113 8.22 2.17 19.10
N HIS A 114 8.13 2.01 20.43
CA HIS A 114 7.01 2.54 21.21
C HIS A 114 7.03 4.07 21.33
N SER A 115 8.22 4.67 21.34
CA SER A 115 8.39 6.12 21.42
C SER A 115 8.20 6.86 20.09
N LEU A 116 8.04 6.13 18.99
CA LEU A 116 7.92 6.71 17.65
C LEU A 116 6.63 7.54 17.50
N ASP A 117 6.77 8.76 16.97
CA ASP A 117 5.62 9.61 16.67
C ASP A 117 4.92 9.18 15.37
N LYS A 118 3.81 8.47 15.55
CA LYS A 118 2.97 7.93 14.46
C LYS A 118 2.17 8.99 13.71
N ARG A 119 2.25 10.27 14.10
CA ARG A 119 1.58 11.38 13.39
C ARG A 119 2.46 11.97 12.29
N ILE A 120 3.76 11.73 12.36
CA ILE A 120 4.77 12.29 11.44
C ILE A 120 5.21 11.24 10.40
N CYS A 121 4.95 9.95 10.67
CA CYS A 121 5.06 8.86 9.70
C CYS A 121 3.75 8.69 8.93
#